data_AF-A0AAW2P0K0-F1
#
_entry.id   AF-A0AAW2P0K0-F1
#
_cell.length_a   1.000
_cell.length_b   1.000
_cell.length_c   1.000
_cell.angle_alpha   90.00
_cell.angle_beta   90.00
_cell.angle_gamma   90.00
#
_symmetry.space_group_name_H-M   'P 1'
#
loop_
_entity.id
_entity.type
_entity.pdbx_description
1 polymer ?
#
loop_
_entity_poly.entity_id
_entity_poly.type
_entity_poly.pdbx_seq_one_letter_code
_entity_poly.pdbx_strand_id
1 'polypeptide(L)'
;MLCMKELYAVPDRHIRYAMMKLFFSSIMIEGSSIREHGVMMLALVDKLKDLQADFEKEETYVDLILQSLAPCFAQFIINYNMNEFEKSLHELIKMLVQY
;
A
#
# COMPACT_ATOMS: atom_id res chain seq x y z
N MET A 1 -3.30 -24.04 31.82
CA MET A 1 -4.66 -23.50 31.69
C MET A 1 -4.54 -22.25 30.83
N LEU A 2 -4.76 -22.35 29.51
CA LEU A 2 -4.72 -21.19 28.61
C LEU A 2 -5.89 -20.25 28.94
N CYS A 3 -5.64 -18.95 28.92
CA CYS A 3 -6.63 -17.92 29.23
C CYS A 3 -7.62 -17.80 28.06
N MET A 4 -8.91 -17.60 28.34
CA MET A 4 -9.96 -17.39 27.32
C MET A 4 -9.58 -16.35 26.24
N LYS A 5 -8.71 -15.39 26.55
CA LYS A 5 -8.19 -14.41 25.58
C LYS A 5 -7.34 -15.02 24.47
N GLU A 6 -6.65 -16.13 24.72
CA GLU A 6 -5.81 -16.82 23.73
C GLU A 6 -6.64 -17.66 22.75
N LEU A 7 -7.83 -18.10 23.14
CA LEU A 7 -8.75 -18.90 22.31
C LEU A 7 -9.54 -18.05 21.29
N TYR A 8 -9.66 -16.75 21.52
CA TYR A 8 -10.28 -15.78 20.61
C TYR A 8 -9.28 -14.82 19.96
N ALA A 9 -7.98 -15.00 20.21
CA ALA A 9 -6.97 -14.26 19.49
C ALA A 9 -7.00 -14.72 18.02
N VAL A 10 -7.42 -13.84 17.11
CA VAL A 10 -7.19 -14.06 15.68
C VAL A 10 -5.68 -14.26 15.52
N PRO A 11 -5.21 -15.43 15.07
CA PRO A 11 -3.77 -15.65 15.03
C PRO A 11 -3.14 -14.61 14.11
N ASP A 12 -1.99 -14.09 14.52
CA ASP A 12 -1.25 -13.03 13.82
C ASP A 12 -1.09 -13.33 12.31
N ARG A 13 -0.93 -14.61 11.95
CA ARG A 13 -0.91 -15.09 10.56
C ARG A 13 -2.18 -14.77 9.77
N HIS A 14 -3.36 -14.87 10.35
CA HIS A 14 -4.64 -14.57 9.67
C HIS A 14 -4.79 -13.06 9.43
N ILE A 15 -4.39 -12.24 10.41
CA ILE A 15 -4.40 -10.78 10.28
C ILE A 15 -3.43 -10.36 9.18
N ARG A 16 -2.18 -10.86 9.23
CA ARG A 16 -1.18 -10.65 8.18
C ARG A 16 -1.69 -11.05 6.80
N TYR A 17 -2.26 -12.25 6.66
CA TYR A 17 -2.83 -12.70 5.38
C TYR A 17 -3.95 -11.78 4.89
N ALA A 18 -4.88 -11.38 5.76
CA ALA A 18 -5.98 -10.49 5.38
C ALA A 18 -5.47 -9.11 4.94
N MET A 19 -4.47 -8.57 5.64
CA MET A 19 -3.85 -7.29 5.29
C MET A 19 -3.08 -7.35 3.98
N MET A 20 -2.30 -8.41 3.76
CA MET A 20 -1.62 -8.64 2.47
C MET A 20 -2.65 -8.77 1.34
N LYS A 21 -3.71 -9.58 1.53
CA LYS A 21 -4.77 -9.73 0.54
C LYS A 21 -5.42 -8.39 0.21
N LEU A 22 -5.74 -7.58 1.23
CA LEU A 22 -6.31 -6.25 1.01
C LEU A 22 -5.35 -5.35 0.23
N PHE A 23 -4.08 -5.29 0.62
CA PHE A 23 -3.05 -4.52 -0.09
C PHE A 23 -2.92 -4.92 -1.56
N PHE A 24 -2.73 -6.22 -1.85
CA PHE A 24 -2.54 -6.71 -3.23
C PHE A 24 -3.81 -6.65 -4.10
N SER A 25 -5.00 -6.57 -3.50
CA SER A 25 -6.26 -6.46 -4.23
C SER A 25 -6.84 -5.05 -4.30
N SER A 26 -6.18 -4.07 -3.67
CA SER A 26 -6.59 -2.68 -3.71
C SER A 26 -6.22 -2.09 -5.07
N ILE A 27 -7.17 -2.10 -6.00
CA ILE A 27 -7.05 -1.44 -7.31
C ILE A 27 -7.93 -0.19 -7.29
N MET A 28 -7.36 0.93 -7.72
CA MET A 28 -8.06 2.21 -7.80
C MET A 28 -9.20 2.11 -8.83
N ILE A 29 -10.38 2.58 -8.44
CA ILE A 29 -11.54 2.62 -9.32
C ILE A 29 -11.42 3.83 -10.25
N GLU A 30 -11.69 3.65 -11.54
CA GLU A 30 -11.66 4.74 -12.52
C GLU A 30 -12.60 5.88 -12.10
N GLY A 31 -12.11 7.12 -12.10
CA GLY A 31 -12.86 8.30 -11.67
C GLY A 31 -12.97 8.50 -10.15
N SER A 32 -12.40 7.61 -9.33
CA SER A 32 -12.26 7.82 -7.88
C SER A 32 -11.11 8.77 -7.55
N SER A 33 -11.01 9.21 -6.28
CA SER A 33 -9.97 10.13 -5.85
C SER A 33 -8.61 9.44 -5.71
N ILE A 34 -7.62 9.88 -6.51
CA ILE A 34 -6.23 9.40 -6.39
C ILE A 34 -5.61 9.74 -5.03
N ARG A 35 -6.01 10.88 -4.46
CA ARG A 35 -5.60 11.29 -3.12
C ARG A 35 -6.08 10.31 -2.07
N GLU A 36 -7.35 9.93 -2.11
CA GLU A 36 -7.92 8.96 -1.15
C GLU A 36 -7.28 7.59 -1.31
N HIS A 37 -7.06 7.15 -2.56
CA HIS A 37 -6.37 5.90 -2.87
C HIS A 37 -4.93 5.88 -2.34
N GLY A 38 -4.15 6.95 -2.56
CA GLY A 38 -2.78 7.07 -2.06
C GLY A 38 -2.71 7.04 -0.53
N VAL A 39 -3.60 7.77 0.16
CA VAL A 39 -3.67 7.75 1.63
C VAL A 39 -4.06 6.36 2.15
N MET A 40 -5.01 5.69 1.49
CA MET A 40 -5.39 4.32 1.83
C MET A 40 -4.21 3.37 1.69
N MET A 41 -3.47 3.42 0.58
CA MET A 41 -2.31 2.56 0.35
C MET A 41 -1.21 2.79 1.38
N LEU A 42 -0.92 4.05 1.74
CA LEU A 42 0.04 4.38 2.80
C LEU A 42 -0.37 3.75 4.14
N ALA A 43 -1.65 3.88 4.52
CA ALA A 43 -2.15 3.28 5.74
C ALA A 43 -2.07 1.74 5.74
N LEU A 44 -2.17 1.09 4.57
CA LEU A 44 -1.96 -0.35 4.45
C LEU A 44 -0.49 -0.73 4.61
N VAL A 45 0.44 0.07 4.07
CA VAL A 45 1.89 -0.13 4.26
C VAL A 45 2.25 -0.02 5.74
N ASP A 46 1.78 1.02 6.43
CA ASP A 46 2.06 1.21 7.87
C ASP A 46 1.56 0.01 8.68
N LYS A 47 0.35 -0.48 8.39
CA LYS A 47 -0.18 -1.68 9.05
C LYS A 47 0.61 -2.95 8.75
N LEU A 48 1.18 -3.10 7.54
CA LEU A 48 2.05 -4.23 7.23
C LEU A 48 3.35 -4.17 8.03
N LYS A 49 3.93 -2.97 8.21
CA LYS A 49 5.11 -2.75 9.06
C LYS A 49 4.82 -3.05 10.52
N ASP A 50 3.67 -2.60 11.05
CA ASP A 50 3.24 -2.90 12.42
C ASP A 50 3.10 -4.42 12.68
N LEU A 51 2.69 -5.17 11.66
CA LEU A 51 2.55 -6.64 11.70
C LEU A 51 3.85 -7.40 11.39
N GLN A 52 4.99 -6.70 11.23
CA GLN A 52 6.27 -7.28 10.80
C GLN A 52 6.12 -8.14 9.52
N ALA A 53 5.24 -7.68 8.63
CA ALA A 53 4.88 -8.29 7.36
C ALA A 53 5.36 -7.42 6.19
N ASP A 54 6.41 -6.64 6.43
CA ASP A 54 6.94 -5.66 5.52
C ASP A 54 7.86 -6.28 4.46
N PHE A 55 8.13 -5.51 3.42
CA PHE A 55 9.11 -5.85 2.39
C PHE A 55 10.44 -5.20 2.73
N GLU A 56 11.55 -5.93 2.54
CA GLU A 56 12.91 -5.45 2.83
C GLU A 56 13.27 -4.16 2.07
N LYS A 57 12.73 -4.00 0.87
CA LYS A 57 13.00 -2.87 -0.02
C LYS A 57 11.80 -1.95 -0.11
N GLU A 58 11.96 -0.69 0.27
CA GLU A 58 10.90 0.32 0.24
C GLU A 58 10.34 0.54 -1.16
N GLU A 59 11.19 0.42 -2.19
CA GLU A 59 10.81 0.56 -3.60
C GLU A 59 9.75 -0.48 -4.02
N THR A 60 9.68 -1.62 -3.32
CA THR A 60 8.63 -2.63 -3.57
C THR A 60 7.24 -2.05 -3.29
N TYR A 61 7.09 -1.20 -2.28
CA TYR A 61 5.82 -0.54 -2.00
C TYR A 61 5.47 0.49 -3.06
N VAL A 62 6.46 1.24 -3.52
CA VAL A 62 6.31 2.20 -4.61
C VAL A 62 5.79 1.51 -5.86
N ASP A 63 6.44 0.42 -6.28
CA ASP A 63 6.05 -0.36 -7.46
C ASP A 63 4.62 -0.92 -7.33
N LEU A 64 4.26 -1.46 -6.16
CA LEU A 64 2.93 -2.02 -5.91
C LEU A 64 1.83 -0.93 -5.89
N ILE A 65 2.14 0.26 -5.37
CA ILE A 65 1.20 1.38 -5.40
C ILE A 65 1.02 1.89 -6.84
N LEU A 66 2.09 2.01 -7.61
CA LEU A 66 1.98 2.40 -9.03
C LEU A 66 1.12 1.39 -9.82
N GLN A 67 1.29 0.09 -9.57
CA GLN A 67 0.48 -0.97 -10.18
C GLN A 67 -1.00 -0.94 -9.76
N SER A 68 -1.30 -0.40 -8.58
CA SER A 68 -2.67 -0.27 -8.09
C SER A 68 -3.47 0.87 -8.73
N LEU A 69 -2.80 1.81 -9.41
CA LEU A 69 -3.46 2.97 -9.99
C LEU A 69 -4.33 2.58 -11.20
N ALA A 70 -5.38 3.36 -11.42
CA ALA A 70 -6.30 3.12 -12.51
C ALA A 70 -5.62 3.45 -13.87
N PRO A 71 -6.05 2.83 -14.99
CA PRO A 71 -5.41 3.02 -16.29
C PRO A 71 -5.29 4.48 -16.78
N CYS A 72 -6.23 5.36 -16.40
CA CYS A 72 -6.12 6.80 -16.71
C CYS A 72 -4.86 7.48 -16.16
N PHE A 73 -4.18 6.89 -15.17
CA PHE A 73 -2.94 7.42 -14.59
C PHE A 73 -1.67 6.91 -15.29
N ALA A 74 -1.77 6.23 -16.43
CA ALA A 74 -0.61 5.73 -17.17
C ALA A 74 0.46 6.81 -17.45
N GLN A 75 0.05 8.04 -17.78
CA GLN A 75 0.99 9.15 -17.99
C GLN A 75 1.71 9.57 -16.70
N PHE A 76 1.02 9.55 -15.56
CA PHE A 76 1.63 9.80 -14.26
C PHE A 76 2.71 8.75 -13.96
N ILE A 77 2.42 7.46 -14.19
CA ILE A 77 3.36 6.36 -13.97
C ILE A 77 4.60 6.51 -14.86
N ILE A 78 4.43 6.83 -16.15
CA ILE A 78 5.55 7.09 -17.06
C ILE A 78 6.40 8.25 -16.54
N ASN A 79 5.76 9.37 -16.16
CA ASN A 79 6.47 10.53 -15.65
C ASN A 79 7.22 10.23 -14.34
N TYR A 80 6.61 9.47 -13.44
CA TYR A 80 7.25 9.05 -12.18
C TYR A 80 8.48 8.18 -12.46
N ASN A 81 8.34 7.16 -13.31
CA ASN A 81 9.43 6.22 -13.62
C ASN A 81 10.62 6.86 -14.32
N MET A 82 10.36 7.86 -15.16
CA MET A 82 11.36 8.59 -15.94
C MET A 82 12.10 9.67 -15.13
N ASN A 83 11.54 10.14 -14.03
CA ASN A 83 12.21 11.13 -13.19
C ASN A 83 13.29 10.48 -12.33
N GLU A 84 14.40 11.20 -12.15
CA GLU A 84 15.54 10.81 -11.30
C GLU A 84 15.35 11.12 -9.81
N PHE A 85 14.13 11.49 -9.38
CA PHE A 85 13.86 11.77 -7.95
C PHE A 85 14.14 10.54 -7.07
N GLU A 86 14.33 10.78 -5.77
CA GLU A 86 14.32 9.69 -4.81
C GLU A 86 13.01 8.91 -5.00
N LYS A 87 13.12 7.62 -5.30
CA LYS A 87 11.96 6.75 -5.51
C LYS A 87 11.46 6.28 -4.15
N SER A 88 11.16 7.24 -3.27
CA SER A 88 10.69 6.98 -1.91
C SER A 88 9.17 6.84 -1.87
N LEU A 89 8.67 6.07 -0.90
CA LEU A 89 7.23 5.94 -0.70
C LEU A 89 6.60 7.29 -0.35
N HIS A 90 7.30 8.07 0.47
CA HIS A 90 6.82 9.37 0.92
C HIS A 90 6.66 10.37 -0.24
N GLU A 91 7.61 10.43 -1.18
CA GLU A 91 7.49 11.29 -2.37
C GLU A 91 6.38 10.85 -3.30
N LEU A 92 6.22 9.54 -3.53
CA LEU A 92 5.09 9.01 -4.30
C LEU A 92 3.77 9.50 -3.70
N ILE A 93 3.55 9.30 -2.40
CA ILE A 93 2.30 9.73 -1.75
C ILE A 93 2.12 11.25 -1.84
N LYS A 94 3.18 12.03 -1.64
CA LYS A 94 3.12 13.50 -1.78
C LYS A 94 2.66 13.90 -3.18
N MET A 95 3.18 13.26 -4.23
CA MET A 95 2.77 13.53 -5.62
C MET A 95 1.31 13.11 -5.86
N LEU A 96 0.89 11.94 -5.37
CA LEU A 96 -0.49 11.46 -5.52
C LEU A 96 -1.51 12.36 -4.81
N VAL A 97 -1.15 12.94 -3.68
CA VAL A 97 -2.03 13.86 -2.92
C VAL A 97 -2.14 15.24 -3.58
N GLN A 98 -1.20 15.60 -4.46
CA GLN A 98 -1.13 16.89 -5.15
C GLN A 98 -1.64 16.84 -6.60
N TYR A 99 -1.87 15.64 -7.15
CA TYR A 99 -2.37 15.40 -8.51
C TYR A 99 -3.90 15.54 -8.58
#